data_AF-A0ABD2GAW9-F1
#
_entry.id   AF-A0ABD2GAW9-F1
#
_cell.length_a   1.000
_cell.length_b   1.000
_cell.length_c   1.000
_cell.angle_alpha   90.00
_cell.angle_beta   90.00
_cell.angle_gamma   90.00
#
_symmetry.space_group_name_H-M   'P 1'
#
loop_
_entity.id
_entity.type
_entity.pdbx_description
1 polymer ?
#
loop_
_entity_poly.entity_id
_entity_poly.type
_entity_poly.pdbx_seq_one_letter_code
_entity_poly.pdbx_strand_id
1 'polypeptide(L)'
;MKDTSLLLLLSVLFCCSTNSARLTVTPSSSQVFAGEPVSLRCEDGWTVRRNTSIGNRTQCGDWGRSAGSSCTIDFMLPRESGVYWCESTEGSTSNTTTITVSESCPPCDEGR
;
A
#
# COMPACT_ATOMS: atom_id res chain seq x y z
N MET A 1 -43.67 1.45 -15.71
CA MET A 1 -42.59 0.77 -16.50
C MET A 1 -41.29 1.57 -16.58
N LYS A 2 -41.26 2.86 -16.20
CA LYS A 2 -40.03 3.68 -16.26
C LYS A 2 -39.27 3.68 -14.93
N ASP A 3 -40.00 3.48 -13.85
CA ASP A 3 -39.53 3.57 -12.46
C ASP A 3 -38.67 2.37 -12.05
N THR A 4 -39.03 1.16 -12.50
CA THR A 4 -38.23 -0.06 -12.31
C THR A 4 -36.92 -0.02 -13.10
N SER A 5 -36.93 0.58 -14.29
CA SER A 5 -35.72 0.76 -15.10
C SER A 5 -34.76 1.78 -14.49
N LEU A 6 -35.30 2.86 -13.93
CA LEU A 6 -34.49 3.86 -13.21
C LEU A 6 -33.89 3.29 -11.92
N LEU A 7 -34.66 2.50 -11.16
CA LEU A 7 -34.19 1.80 -9.97
C LEU A 7 -33.08 0.79 -10.28
N LEU A 8 -33.19 0.06 -11.40
CA LEU A 8 -32.12 -0.84 -11.88
C LEU A 8 -30.87 -0.08 -12.33
N LEU A 9 -31.02 1.06 -12.99
CA LEU A 9 -29.89 1.89 -13.38
C LEU A 9 -29.19 2.49 -12.16
N LEU A 10 -29.95 2.97 -11.18
CA LEU A 10 -29.43 3.52 -9.91
C LEU A 10 -28.74 2.44 -9.07
N SER A 11 -29.25 1.21 -9.02
CA SER A 11 -28.59 0.11 -8.31
C SER A 11 -27.29 -0.31 -9.00
N VAL A 12 -27.23 -0.36 -10.33
CA VAL A 12 -25.99 -0.62 -11.08
C VAL A 12 -24.97 0.51 -10.90
N LEU A 13 -25.41 1.77 -10.92
CA LEU A 13 -24.56 2.95 -10.67
C LEU A 13 -24.00 2.96 -9.23
N PHE A 14 -24.80 2.56 -8.25
CA PHE A 14 -24.38 2.45 -6.85
C PHE A 14 -23.45 1.23 -6.64
N CYS A 15 -23.64 0.12 -7.37
CA CYS A 15 -22.70 -1.00 -7.38
C CYS A 15 -21.34 -0.64 -8.00
N CYS A 16 -21.32 0.22 -9.02
CA CYS A 16 -20.08 0.70 -9.65
C CYS A 16 -19.38 1.83 -8.88
N SER A 17 -19.98 2.31 -7.79
CA SER A 17 -19.27 3.13 -6.80
C SER A 17 -18.46 2.20 -5.90
N THR A 18 -17.60 1.37 -6.51
CA THR A 18 -16.68 0.53 -5.77
C THR A 18 -15.77 1.47 -5.00
N ASN A 19 -15.68 1.27 -3.69
CA ASN A 19 -14.68 1.92 -2.86
C ASN A 19 -13.32 1.44 -3.39
N SER A 20 -12.79 2.18 -4.37
CA SER A 20 -11.61 1.79 -5.11
C SER A 20 -10.47 1.77 -4.11
N ALA A 21 -10.03 0.56 -3.75
CA ALA A 21 -9.07 0.40 -2.67
C ALA A 21 -7.81 1.20 -2.96
N ARG A 22 -7.34 1.90 -1.94
CA ARG A 22 -6.20 2.79 -2.04
C ARG A 22 -5.12 2.37 -1.07
N LEU A 23 -3.90 2.24 -1.59
CA LEU A 23 -2.69 2.17 -0.80
C LEU A 23 -2.19 3.59 -0.51
N THR A 24 -1.94 3.88 0.76
CA THR A 24 -1.27 5.09 1.24
C THR A 24 0.06 4.73 1.89
N VAL A 25 1.07 5.58 1.68
CA VAL A 25 2.45 5.39 2.15
C VAL A 25 2.83 6.59 3.01
N THR A 26 3.47 6.35 4.16
CA THR A 26 3.95 7.37 5.08
C THR A 26 5.37 7.03 5.56
N PRO A 27 6.35 7.94 5.41
CA PRO A 27 6.25 9.22 4.69
C PRO A 27 5.95 9.01 3.20
N SER A 28 5.26 9.97 2.57
CA SER A 28 4.93 9.91 1.13
C SER A 28 6.10 10.31 0.22
N SER A 29 7.32 10.34 0.76
CA SER A 29 8.53 10.72 0.04
C SER A 29 8.80 9.75 -1.11
N SER A 30 9.31 10.28 -2.22
CA SER A 30 9.74 9.46 -3.37
C SER A 30 11.06 8.72 -3.11
N GLN A 31 11.83 9.14 -2.11
CA GLN A 31 13.04 8.46 -1.65
C GLN A 31 12.91 8.11 -0.18
N VAL A 32 13.22 6.86 0.13
CA VAL A 32 13.31 6.32 1.48
C VAL A 32 14.77 5.94 1.71
N PHE A 33 15.31 6.28 2.88
CA PHE A 33 16.68 5.92 3.22
C PHE A 33 16.73 4.65 4.08
N ALA A 34 17.85 3.95 4.00
CA ALA A 34 18.10 2.79 4.86
C ALA A 34 17.99 3.20 6.34
N GLY A 35 17.27 2.41 7.12
CA GLY A 35 16.98 2.66 8.53
C GLY A 35 15.74 3.51 8.80
N GLU A 36 15.15 4.15 7.78
CA GLU A 36 13.91 4.90 7.98
C GLU A 36 12.70 3.96 8.13
N PRO A 37 11.74 4.28 9.01
CA PRO A 37 10.50 3.54 9.11
C PRO A 37 9.53 3.94 7.99
N VAL A 38 8.78 2.97 7.47
CA VAL A 38 7.70 3.21 6.51
C VAL A 38 6.43 2.54 6.98
N SER A 39 5.33 3.28 6.93
CA SER A 39 3.98 2.78 7.17
C SER A 39 3.17 2.77 5.88
N LEU A 40 2.56 1.63 5.61
CA LEU A 40 1.66 1.36 4.49
C LEU A 40 0.25 1.16 5.05
N ARG A 41 -0.77 1.72 4.41
CA ARG A 41 -2.16 1.56 4.85
C ARG A 41 -3.10 1.35 3.69
N CYS A 42 -4.01 0.41 3.89
CA CYS A 42 -5.10 0.03 3.02
C CYS A 42 -6.46 0.41 3.61
N GLU A 43 -7.51 0.18 2.84
CA GLU A 43 -8.89 0.14 3.35
C GLU A 43 -9.11 -1.05 4.29
N ASP A 44 -10.14 -0.97 5.14
CA ASP A 44 -10.44 -2.02 6.10
C ASP A 44 -10.83 -3.34 5.41
N GLY A 45 -10.28 -4.45 5.91
CA GLY A 45 -10.45 -5.78 5.29
C GLY A 45 -9.47 -6.09 4.15
N TRP A 46 -8.57 -5.17 3.80
CA TRP A 46 -7.54 -5.39 2.78
C TRP A 46 -6.18 -5.68 3.40
N THR A 47 -5.38 -6.50 2.71
CA THR A 47 -4.05 -6.91 3.16
C THR A 47 -2.95 -6.24 2.32
N VAL A 48 -1.93 -5.69 2.99
CA VAL A 48 -0.73 -5.17 2.31
C VAL A 48 0.10 -6.35 1.77
N ARG A 49 0.42 -6.29 0.47
CA ARG A 49 1.25 -7.24 -0.25
C ARG A 49 2.49 -6.54 -0.83
N ARG A 50 3.54 -7.32 -1.12
CA ARG A 50 4.72 -6.82 -1.83
C ARG A 50 5.42 -7.84 -2.72
N ASN A 51 6.13 -7.30 -3.71
CA ASN A 51 7.19 -7.96 -4.49
C ASN A 51 8.50 -7.23 -4.26
N THR A 52 9.51 -7.94 -3.78
CA THR A 52 10.86 -7.45 -3.51
C THR A 52 11.88 -8.46 -4.03
N SER A 53 13.18 -8.14 -3.94
CA SER A 53 14.23 -9.09 -4.34
C SER A 53 14.28 -10.36 -3.49
N ILE A 54 13.69 -10.33 -2.28
CA ILE A 54 13.70 -11.44 -1.31
C ILE A 54 12.38 -12.21 -1.27
N GLY A 55 11.36 -11.82 -2.05
CA GLY A 55 10.09 -12.53 -2.07
C GLY A 55 9.03 -11.90 -2.97
N ASN A 56 8.14 -12.74 -3.50
CA ASN A 56 7.04 -12.36 -4.38
C ASN A 56 5.68 -12.61 -3.71
N ARG A 57 4.77 -11.62 -3.80
CA ARG A 57 3.39 -11.61 -3.30
C ARG A 57 3.28 -11.98 -1.82
N THR A 58 4.31 -11.63 -1.05
CA THR A 58 4.37 -11.83 0.39
C THR A 58 3.41 -10.88 1.11
N GLN A 59 2.85 -11.30 2.25
CA GLN A 59 1.89 -10.51 3.02
C GLN A 59 2.55 -9.81 4.20
N CYS A 60 2.05 -8.63 4.57
CA CYS A 60 2.45 -8.00 5.81
C CYS A 60 2.09 -8.89 7.02
N GLY A 61 2.95 -8.89 8.03
CA GLY A 61 2.99 -9.91 9.08
C GLY A 61 4.22 -10.81 8.96
N ASP A 62 4.62 -11.14 7.72
CA ASP A 62 5.82 -11.98 7.48
C ASP A 62 7.11 -11.16 7.51
N TRP A 63 7.05 -9.89 7.10
CA TRP A 63 8.21 -8.99 6.92
C TRP A 63 8.05 -7.62 7.58
N GLY A 64 6.88 -7.34 8.14
CA GLY A 64 6.53 -6.08 8.75
C GLY A 64 5.46 -6.28 9.80
N ARG A 65 5.28 -5.30 10.68
CA ARG A 65 4.28 -5.34 11.73
C ARG A 65 2.91 -5.01 11.15
N SER A 66 2.00 -5.98 11.15
CA SER A 66 0.61 -5.76 10.76
C SER A 66 -0.21 -5.21 11.92
N ALA A 67 -1.09 -4.26 11.63
CA ALA A 67 -2.09 -3.73 12.56
C ALA A 67 -3.37 -3.43 11.76
N GLY A 68 -4.21 -4.45 11.58
CA GLY A 68 -5.41 -4.36 10.76
C GLY A 68 -5.07 -4.11 9.29
N SER A 69 -5.62 -3.03 8.73
CA SER A 69 -5.36 -2.57 7.36
C SER A 69 -4.04 -1.82 7.18
N SER A 70 -3.21 -1.73 8.24
CA SER A 70 -1.90 -1.07 8.20
C SER A 70 -0.73 -2.04 8.38
N CYS A 71 0.42 -1.65 7.83
CA CYS A 71 1.66 -2.39 7.87
C CYS A 71 2.83 -1.44 8.11
N THR A 72 3.65 -1.71 9.11
CA THR A 72 4.83 -0.90 9.41
C THR A 72 6.11 -1.72 9.22
N ILE A 73 7.04 -1.19 8.44
CA ILE A 73 8.42 -1.67 8.37
C ILE A 73 9.23 -0.73 9.25
N ASP A 74 9.70 -1.23 10.39
CA ASP A 74 10.41 -0.41 11.38
C ASP A 74 11.78 0.08 10.84
N PHE A 75 12.45 -0.73 10.02
CA PHE A 75 13.76 -0.43 9.45
C PHE A 75 13.83 -0.86 7.99
N MET A 76 13.76 0.12 7.07
CA MET A 76 13.91 -0.13 5.65
C MET A 76 15.36 -0.47 5.28
N LEU A 77 15.53 -1.45 4.40
CA LEU A 77 16.83 -1.84 3.83
C LEU A 77 16.71 -1.92 2.30
N PRO A 78 17.81 -1.84 1.54
CA PRO A 78 17.73 -1.86 0.07
C PRO A 78 17.09 -3.10 -0.54
N ARG A 79 17.16 -4.24 0.15
CA ARG A 79 16.42 -5.47 -0.21
C ARG A 79 14.90 -5.37 -0.05
N GLU A 80 14.41 -4.40 0.73
CA GLU A 80 12.98 -4.10 0.88
C GLU A 80 12.46 -3.22 -0.29
N SER A 81 13.34 -2.76 -1.18
CA SER A 81 12.93 -2.06 -2.40
C SER A 81 12.08 -2.98 -3.27
N GLY A 82 10.99 -2.43 -3.82
CA GLY A 82 10.04 -3.25 -4.55
C GLY A 82 8.68 -2.59 -4.75
N VAL A 83 7.72 -3.38 -5.21
CA VAL A 83 6.35 -2.95 -5.51
C VAL A 83 5.43 -3.38 -4.37
N TYR A 84 4.58 -2.45 -3.92
CA TYR A 84 3.64 -2.62 -2.82
C TYR A 84 2.22 -2.32 -3.28
N TRP A 85 1.23 -3.06 -2.76
CA TRP A 85 -0.20 -2.88 -3.06
C TRP A 85 -1.07 -3.45 -1.94
N CYS A 86 -2.36 -3.11 -1.97
CA CYS A 86 -3.40 -3.74 -1.15
C CYS A 86 -4.13 -4.79 -1.97
N GLU A 87 -4.43 -5.93 -1.35
CA GLU A 87 -5.17 -7.03 -1.96
C GLU A 87 -6.38 -7.40 -1.08
N SER A 88 -7.55 -7.54 -1.70
CA SER A 88 -8.75 -8.00 -1.01
C SER A 88 -8.78 -9.52 -0.88
N THR A 89 -9.65 -10.05 -0.02
CA THR A 89 -9.87 -11.50 0.11
C THR A 89 -10.39 -12.16 -1.17
N GLU A 90 -11.03 -11.38 -2.04
CA GLU A 90 -11.53 -11.83 -3.35
C GLU A 90 -10.47 -11.70 -4.46
N GLY A 91 -9.26 -11.23 -4.12
CA GLY A 91 -8.14 -11.11 -5.06
C GLY A 91 -8.12 -9.84 -5.90
N SER A 92 -8.96 -8.84 -5.59
CA SER A 92 -8.88 -7.52 -6.21
C SER A 92 -7.66 -6.75 -5.69
N THR A 93 -7.06 -5.89 -6.51
CA THR A 93 -5.85 -5.11 -6.14
C THR A 93 -6.09 -3.60 -6.20
N SER A 94 -5.48 -2.86 -5.29
CA SER A 94 -5.46 -1.39 -5.29
C SER A 94 -4.50 -0.81 -6.33
N ASN A 95 -4.28 0.52 -6.27
CA ASN A 95 -3.08 1.11 -6.84
C ASN A 95 -1.80 0.46 -6.30
N THR A 96 -0.77 0.45 -7.13
CA THR A 96 0.57 -0.02 -6.77
C THR A 96 1.48 1.17 -6.52
N THR A 97 2.53 0.97 -5.71
CA THR A 97 3.60 1.94 -5.52
C THR A 97 4.94 1.24 -5.47
N THR A 98 5.97 1.85 -6.06
CA THR A 98 7.33 1.35 -6.00
C THR A 98 8.08 2.13 -4.95
N ILE A 99 8.66 1.43 -3.98
CA ILE A 99 9.54 2.01 -2.98
C ILE A 99 10.96 1.63 -3.32
N THR A 100 11.84 2.63 -3.36
CA THR A 100 13.27 2.48 -3.55
C THR A 100 13.97 2.95 -2.28
N VAL A 101 14.79 2.08 -1.70
CA VAL A 101 15.54 2.38 -0.47
C VAL A 101 17.01 2.61 -0.83
N SER A 102 17.54 3.77 -0.46
CA SER A 102 18.95 4.14 -0.70
C SER A 102 19.82 3.92 0.54
N GLU A 103 21.05 3.44 0.36
CA GLU A 103 22.01 3.09 1.44
C GLU A 103 22.49 4.29 2.27
N SER A 104 22.40 5.51 1.74
CA SER A 104 22.85 6.72 2.43
C SER A 104 21.82 7.84 2.38
N CYS A 105 21.40 8.31 3.56
CA CYS A 105 20.95 9.69 3.69
C CYS A 105 22.19 10.56 3.44
N PRO A 106 22.22 11.47 2.44
CA PRO A 106 23.30 12.45 2.39
C PRO A 106 23.35 13.15 3.75
N PRO A 107 24.54 13.43 4.32
CA PRO A 107 24.61 14.06 5.63
C PRO A 107 23.77 15.33 5.58
N CYS A 108 22.73 15.41 6.41
CA CYS A 108 22.20 16.71 6.78
C CYS A 108 23.38 17.40 7.44
N ASP A 109 23.98 18.40 6.76
CA ASP A 109 24.93 19.31 7.38
C ASP A 109 24.24 19.88 8.62
N GLU A 110 24.51 19.27 9.78
CA GLU A 110 24.12 19.79 11.07
C GLU A 110 25.05 20.98 11.30
N GLY A 111 24.54 22.14 10.88
CA GLY A 111 25.23 23.42 10.87
C GLY A 111 26.00 23.64 12.17
N ARG A 112 27.31 23.79 12.00
CA ARG A 112 28.23 24.33 12.99
C ARG A 112 27.95 25.81 13.26
#